data_AF-A0A934BDI7-F1
#
_entry.id   AF-A0A934BDI7-F1
#
_cell.length_a   1.000
_cell.length_b   1.000
_cell.length_c   1.000
_cell.angle_alpha   90.00
_cell.angle_beta   90.00
_cell.angle_gamma   90.00
#
_symmetry.space_group_name_H-M   'P 1'
#
loop_
_entity.id
_entity.type
_entity.pdbx_description
1 polymer ?
#
loop_
_entity_poly.entity_id
_entity_poly.type
_entity_poly.pdbx_seq_one_letter_code
_entity_poly.pdbx_strand_id
1 'polypeptide(L)'
;MANRNGKNGKAIRFIDLFCGIGGFRIAAEQLAGDLGVPVKCVFSSDIDEDCQKAYEENFGEKPAGDLAAVKAEDIPDHDILLAGFPCQPFSIIGHRKGFNDTRGTLFFEIARIIEAKKPTAFILENVKLLAGHNSGKTLKRIMVALRDLGYHADFRIFNVAA
;
A
#
# COMPACT_ATOMS: atom_id res chain seq x y z
N MET A 1 -2.55 -12.90 40.58
CA MET A 1 -2.16 -12.82 39.16
C MET A 1 -3.41 -12.55 38.36
N ALA A 2 -3.59 -11.31 37.87
CA ALA A 2 -4.82 -10.93 37.18
C ALA A 2 -4.80 -11.48 35.75
N ASN A 3 -5.75 -12.36 35.48
CA ASN A 3 -6.10 -12.92 34.19
C ASN A 3 -6.53 -11.78 33.24
N ARG A 4 -5.73 -11.46 32.20
CA ARG A 4 -6.07 -10.47 31.17
C ARG A 4 -6.74 -11.15 29.97
N ASN A 5 -7.84 -11.85 30.19
CA ASN A 5 -8.75 -12.25 29.13
C ASN A 5 -9.78 -11.14 28.91
N GLY A 6 -9.62 -10.38 27.82
CA GLY A 6 -10.65 -9.45 27.38
C GLY A 6 -10.16 -8.29 26.52
N LYS A 7 -9.90 -8.52 25.24
CA LYS A 7 -10.16 -7.52 24.20
C LYS A 7 -10.74 -8.21 22.96
N ASN A 8 -12.07 -8.34 22.93
CA ASN A 8 -12.86 -8.52 21.72
C ASN A 8 -12.75 -7.26 20.84
N GLY A 9 -11.56 -6.95 20.34
CA GLY A 9 -11.36 -5.94 19.31
C GLY A 9 -11.62 -6.56 17.94
N LYS A 10 -12.41 -5.90 17.09
CA LYS A 10 -12.52 -6.30 15.67
C LYS A 10 -11.11 -6.30 15.07
N ALA A 11 -10.78 -7.33 14.29
CA ALA A 11 -9.48 -7.42 13.63
C ALA A 11 -9.25 -6.19 12.72
N ILE A 12 -8.06 -5.60 12.81
CA ILE A 12 -7.61 -4.57 11.87
C ILE A 12 -7.45 -5.21 10.51
N ARG A 13 -8.16 -4.69 9.52
CA ARG A 13 -8.15 -5.20 8.16
C ARG A 13 -7.14 -4.41 7.35
N PHE A 14 -6.26 -5.09 6.63
CA PHE A 14 -5.31 -4.43 5.75
C PHE A 14 -5.31 -5.02 4.35
N ILE A 15 -4.85 -4.25 3.38
CA ILE A 15 -4.59 -4.71 2.03
C ILE A 15 -3.10 -4.58 1.70
N ASP A 16 -2.61 -5.48 0.85
CA ASP A 16 -1.21 -5.61 0.48
C ASP A 16 -1.06 -5.46 -1.04
N LEU A 17 -0.81 -4.24 -1.51
CA LEU A 17 -0.71 -3.90 -2.92
C LEU A 17 0.75 -3.97 -3.38
N PHE A 18 0.98 -4.47 -4.60
CA PHE A 18 2.34 -4.77 -5.08
C PHE A 18 3.06 -5.67 -4.08
N CYS A 19 2.37 -6.74 -3.66
CA CYS A 19 2.74 -7.48 -2.47
C CYS A 19 4.04 -8.28 -2.62
N GLY A 20 4.49 -8.54 -3.86
CA GLY A 20 5.58 -9.46 -4.15
C GLY A 20 5.34 -10.79 -3.44
N ILE A 21 6.33 -11.21 -2.64
CA ILE A 21 6.27 -12.43 -1.81
C ILE A 21 5.64 -12.21 -0.42
N GLY A 22 5.06 -11.04 -0.13
CA GLY A 22 4.30 -10.76 1.09
C GLY A 22 5.10 -10.20 2.27
N GLY A 23 6.17 -9.44 2.00
CA GLY A 23 6.98 -8.82 3.07
C GLY A 23 6.16 -7.92 4.01
N PHE A 24 5.24 -7.13 3.46
CA PHE A 24 4.33 -6.29 4.27
C PHE A 24 3.36 -7.12 5.10
N ARG A 25 2.76 -8.17 4.54
CA ARG A 25 1.90 -9.11 5.28
C ARG A 25 2.62 -9.73 6.46
N ILE A 26 3.83 -10.27 6.25
CA ILE A 26 4.63 -10.89 7.32
C ILE A 26 4.90 -9.87 8.43
N ALA A 27 5.36 -8.67 8.08
CA ALA A 27 5.64 -7.63 9.07
C ALA A 27 4.39 -7.22 9.86
N ALA A 28 3.25 -7.07 9.19
CA ALA A 28 1.98 -6.72 9.83
C ALA A 28 1.50 -7.82 10.78
N GLU A 29 1.51 -9.09 10.35
CA GLU A 29 1.07 -10.23 11.15
C GLU A 29 1.99 -10.50 12.36
N GLN A 30 3.31 -10.37 12.18
CA GLN A 30 4.28 -10.52 13.27
C GLN A 30 4.11 -9.43 14.33
N LEU A 31 4.10 -8.15 13.92
CA LEU A 31 3.93 -7.03 14.84
C LEU A 31 2.59 -7.10 15.59
N ALA A 32 1.53 -7.50 14.88
CA ALA A 32 0.22 -7.71 15.45
C ALA A 32 0.23 -8.82 16.52
N GLY A 33 0.93 -9.93 16.25
CA GLY A 33 1.19 -10.99 17.22
C GLY A 33 1.90 -10.49 18.47
N ASP A 34 2.99 -9.74 18.30
CA ASP A 34 3.77 -9.17 19.41
C ASP A 34 2.96 -8.21 20.28
N LEU A 35 2.06 -7.44 19.65
CA LEU A 35 1.19 -6.48 20.33
C LEU A 35 -0.12 -7.12 20.87
N GLY A 36 -0.40 -8.38 20.55
CA GLY A 36 -1.67 -9.04 20.88
C GLY A 36 -2.89 -8.36 20.23
N VAL A 37 -2.70 -7.79 19.03
CA VAL A 37 -3.75 -7.11 18.26
C VAL A 37 -4.14 -7.99 17.08
N PRO A 38 -5.42 -8.36 16.89
CA PRO A 38 -5.81 -9.16 15.74
C PRO A 38 -5.73 -8.35 14.44
N VAL A 39 -5.11 -8.92 13.42
CA VAL A 39 -5.09 -8.37 12.04
C VAL A 39 -5.60 -9.39 11.03
N LYS A 40 -6.02 -8.91 9.85
CA LYS A 40 -6.39 -9.76 8.72
C LYS A 40 -6.03 -9.08 7.41
N CYS A 41 -5.25 -9.76 6.56
CA CYS A 41 -5.12 -9.38 5.15
C CYS A 41 -6.46 -9.67 4.47
N VAL A 42 -7.06 -8.68 3.80
CA VAL A 42 -8.37 -8.83 3.15
C VAL A 42 -8.31 -8.69 1.64
N PHE A 43 -7.16 -8.29 1.09
CA PHE A 43 -6.90 -8.21 -0.34
C PHE A 43 -5.40 -8.10 -0.58
N SER A 44 -4.92 -8.79 -1.61
CA SER A 44 -3.55 -8.63 -2.12
C SER A 44 -3.55 -8.55 -3.64
N SER A 45 -2.58 -7.86 -4.22
CA SER A 45 -2.42 -7.72 -5.67
C SER A 45 -0.95 -7.66 -6.04
N ASP A 46 -0.57 -8.49 -7.01
CA ASP A 46 0.71 -8.43 -7.71
C ASP A 46 0.51 -8.97 -9.13
N ILE A 47 1.11 -8.32 -10.11
CA ILE A 47 0.97 -8.71 -11.53
C ILE A 47 1.90 -9.87 -11.89
N ASP A 48 2.99 -10.06 -11.13
CA ASP A 48 4.00 -11.08 -11.40
C ASP A 48 3.50 -12.47 -10.97
N GLU A 49 3.49 -13.42 -11.91
CA GLU A 49 2.93 -14.77 -11.70
C GLU A 49 3.78 -15.60 -10.71
N ASP A 50 5.11 -15.40 -10.69
CA ASP A 50 5.99 -16.10 -9.75
C ASP A 50 5.77 -15.58 -8.33
N CYS A 51 5.58 -14.27 -8.15
CA CYS A 51 5.19 -13.66 -6.88
C CYS A 51 3.82 -14.16 -6.43
N GLN A 52 2.83 -14.23 -7.32
CA GLN A 52 1.51 -14.78 -6.99
C GLN A 52 1.59 -16.21 -6.50
N LYS A 53 2.37 -17.06 -7.17
CA LYS A 53 2.59 -18.45 -6.77
C LYS A 53 3.24 -18.55 -5.40
N ALA A 54 4.32 -17.81 -5.18
CA ALA A 54 4.99 -17.79 -3.88
C ALA A 54 4.05 -17.30 -2.77
N TYR A 55 3.26 -16.26 -3.03
CA TYR A 55 2.29 -15.72 -2.07
C TYR A 55 1.19 -16.76 -1.75
N GLU A 56 0.64 -17.43 -2.76
CA GLU A 56 -0.38 -18.47 -2.58
C GLU A 56 0.16 -19.67 -1.80
N GLU A 57 1.39 -20.11 -2.07
CA GLU A 57 2.04 -21.20 -1.32
C GLU A 57 2.26 -20.87 0.16
N ASN A 58 2.54 -19.59 0.49
CA ASN A 58 2.80 -19.17 1.88
C ASN A 58 1.52 -18.80 2.65
N PHE A 59 0.50 -18.27 1.99
CA PHE A 59 -0.67 -17.70 2.65
C PHE A 59 -2.01 -18.35 2.28
N GLY A 60 -2.04 -19.26 1.31
CA GLY A 60 -3.26 -19.91 0.82
C GLY A 60 -4.22 -18.96 0.08
N GLU A 61 -3.73 -17.78 -0.31
CA GLU A 61 -4.50 -16.72 -0.95
C GLU A 61 -3.77 -16.28 -2.22
N LYS A 62 -4.41 -16.38 -3.38
CA LYS A 62 -3.83 -15.90 -4.63
C LYS A 62 -4.04 -14.39 -4.80
N PRO A 63 -2.99 -13.58 -5.04
CA PRO A 63 -3.16 -12.15 -5.31
C PRO A 63 -3.97 -11.88 -6.59
N ALA A 64 -4.63 -10.74 -6.64
CA ALA A 64 -5.62 -10.39 -7.68
C ALA A 64 -5.05 -10.09 -9.08
N GLY A 65 -3.72 -10.13 -9.28
CA GLY A 65 -3.10 -9.78 -10.56
C GLY A 65 -2.92 -8.27 -10.74
N ASP A 66 -3.09 -7.80 -11.99
CA ASP A 66 -2.97 -6.39 -12.38
C ASP A 66 -3.96 -5.49 -11.64
N LEU A 67 -3.43 -4.62 -10.77
CA LEU A 67 -4.21 -3.69 -9.98
C LEU A 67 -5.05 -2.72 -10.82
N ALA A 68 -4.58 -2.36 -12.02
CA ALA A 68 -5.31 -1.46 -12.92
C ALA A 68 -6.59 -2.11 -13.49
N ALA A 69 -6.65 -3.44 -13.52
CA ALA A 69 -7.84 -4.20 -13.92
C ALA A 69 -8.87 -4.36 -12.80
N VAL A 70 -8.49 -4.04 -11.55
CA VAL A 70 -9.36 -4.19 -10.37
C VAL A 70 -10.10 -2.87 -10.08
N LYS A 71 -11.43 -2.93 -10.13
CA LYS A 71 -12.27 -1.79 -9.73
C LYS A 71 -12.12 -1.52 -8.24
N ALA A 72 -12.08 -0.24 -7.86
CA ALA A 72 -11.80 0.12 -6.47
C ALA A 72 -12.94 -0.33 -5.55
N GLU A 73 -14.17 -0.34 -6.06
CA GLU A 73 -15.38 -0.74 -5.34
C GLU A 73 -15.37 -2.24 -4.99
N ASP A 74 -14.70 -3.05 -5.79
CA ASP A 74 -14.58 -4.50 -5.59
C ASP A 74 -13.53 -4.85 -4.51
N ILE A 75 -12.65 -3.91 -4.15
CA ILE A 75 -11.68 -4.09 -3.07
C ILE A 75 -12.42 -3.99 -1.73
N PRO A 76 -12.27 -4.98 -0.81
CA PRO A 76 -12.92 -4.94 0.49
C PRO A 76 -12.56 -3.70 1.31
N ASP A 77 -13.50 -3.25 2.16
CA ASP A 77 -13.21 -2.22 3.16
C ASP A 77 -12.05 -2.67 4.06
N HIS A 78 -11.15 -1.74 4.34
CA HIS A 78 -9.94 -1.99 5.10
C HIS A 78 -9.51 -0.74 5.88
N ASP A 79 -8.78 -0.95 6.96
CA ASP A 79 -8.29 0.09 7.85
C ASP A 79 -6.91 0.59 7.41
N ILE A 80 -6.07 -0.29 6.85
CA ILE A 80 -4.68 0.02 6.47
C ILE A 80 -4.41 -0.41 5.02
N LEU A 81 -3.78 0.46 4.23
CA LEU A 81 -3.27 0.15 2.90
C LEU A 81 -1.74 0.08 2.92
N LEU A 82 -1.16 -1.04 2.51
CA LEU A 82 0.28 -1.22 2.37
C LEU A 82 0.61 -1.33 0.88
N ALA A 83 1.64 -0.62 0.41
CA ALA A 83 2.03 -0.67 -0.99
C ALA A 83 3.55 -0.47 -1.22
N GLY A 84 4.20 -1.48 -1.78
CA GLY A 84 5.60 -1.43 -2.26
C GLY A 84 5.65 -1.16 -3.76
N PHE A 85 5.17 0.00 -4.20
CA PHE A 85 4.92 0.25 -5.61
C PHE A 85 6.21 0.54 -6.39
N PRO A 86 6.34 0.05 -7.65
CA PRO A 86 7.58 0.17 -8.39
C PRO A 86 7.90 1.62 -8.79
N CYS A 87 9.20 1.92 -8.85
CA CYS A 87 9.73 3.21 -9.26
C CYS A 87 9.68 3.39 -10.80
N GLN A 88 8.48 3.57 -11.36
CA GLN A 88 8.34 3.90 -12.78
C GLN A 88 8.71 5.37 -13.07
N PRO A 89 9.17 5.73 -14.28
CA PRO A 89 9.52 7.10 -14.61
C PRO A 89 8.28 8.02 -14.60
N PHE A 90 8.15 8.81 -13.53
CA PHE A 90 7.10 9.82 -13.35
C PHE A 90 7.18 11.02 -14.33
N SER A 91 8.11 11.00 -15.29
CA SER A 91 8.38 12.10 -16.23
C SER A 91 7.23 12.35 -17.22
N ILE A 92 6.31 11.40 -17.40
CA ILE A 92 5.18 11.50 -18.35
C ILE A 92 4.07 12.43 -17.84
N ILE A 93 3.99 12.72 -16.53
CA ILE A 93 2.88 13.46 -15.90
C ILE A 93 3.04 15.00 -16.03
N GLY A 94 3.84 15.47 -16.99
CA GLY A 94 4.37 16.83 -17.02
C GLY A 94 3.35 17.95 -17.32
N HIS A 95 2.28 17.70 -18.08
CA HIS A 95 1.63 18.80 -18.80
C HIS A 95 0.09 18.85 -18.84
N ARG A 96 -0.66 17.97 -18.17
CA ARG A 96 -2.14 17.98 -18.29
C ARG A 96 -2.86 17.72 -16.95
N LYS A 97 -3.49 18.80 -16.46
CA LYS A 97 -4.74 18.89 -15.67
C LYS A 97 -5.05 17.78 -14.64
N GLY A 98 -4.55 17.94 -13.41
CA GLY A 98 -5.13 17.37 -12.18
C GLY A 98 -5.32 15.85 -12.14
N PHE A 99 -6.10 15.37 -11.16
CA PHE A 99 -6.49 13.96 -10.98
C PHE A 99 -7.28 13.35 -12.17
N ASN A 100 -7.59 14.14 -13.21
CA ASN A 100 -8.35 13.66 -14.37
C ASN A 100 -7.48 13.10 -15.51
N ASP A 101 -6.16 13.12 -15.39
CA ASP A 101 -5.24 12.47 -16.34
C ASP A 101 -4.38 11.40 -15.63
N THR A 102 -5.03 10.58 -14.81
CA THR A 102 -4.47 9.50 -13.96
C THR A 102 -3.96 8.28 -14.73
N ARG A 103 -3.97 8.33 -16.06
CA ARG A 103 -3.62 7.19 -16.90
C ARG A 103 -2.10 6.97 -16.89
N GLY A 104 -1.66 5.91 -16.20
CA GLY A 104 -0.42 5.23 -16.52
C GLY A 104 0.69 5.25 -15.47
N THR A 105 0.43 5.64 -14.21
CA THR A 105 1.38 5.36 -13.13
C THR A 105 0.73 4.65 -11.95
N LEU A 106 1.44 3.67 -11.41
CA LEU A 106 0.96 2.80 -10.34
C LEU A 106 0.66 3.55 -9.03
N PHE A 107 1.28 4.72 -8.81
CA PHE A 107 0.88 5.62 -7.72
C PHE A 107 -0.58 6.11 -7.85
N PHE A 108 -1.05 6.41 -9.07
CA PHE A 108 -2.42 6.88 -9.24
C PHE A 108 -3.44 5.76 -9.07
N GLU A 109 -3.07 4.51 -9.32
CA GLU A 109 -3.91 3.36 -8.95
C GLU A 109 -4.07 3.25 -7.43
N ILE A 110 -3.00 3.50 -6.67
CA ILE A 110 -3.08 3.59 -5.20
C ILE A 110 -3.96 4.76 -4.79
N ALA A 111 -3.77 5.94 -5.38
CA ALA A 111 -4.56 7.14 -5.07
C ALA A 111 -6.06 6.92 -5.34
N ARG A 112 -6.41 6.25 -6.45
CA ARG A 112 -7.78 5.84 -6.79
C ARG A 112 -8.39 4.97 -5.70
N ILE A 113 -7.63 4.01 -5.17
CA ILE A 113 -8.10 3.12 -4.10
C ILE A 113 -8.23 3.88 -2.77
N ILE A 114 -7.27 4.75 -2.43
CA ILE A 114 -7.36 5.61 -1.24
C ILE A 114 -8.60 6.50 -1.30
N GLU A 115 -8.88 7.12 -2.45
CA GLU A 115 -10.06 7.98 -2.63
C GLU A 115 -11.37 7.22 -2.43
N ALA A 116 -11.48 6.03 -3.01
CA ALA A 116 -12.69 5.21 -2.95
C ALA A 116 -12.89 4.55 -1.57
N LYS A 117 -11.82 4.00 -0.98
CA LYS A 117 -11.89 3.17 0.24
C LYS A 117 -11.66 3.95 1.52
N LYS A 118 -11.00 5.11 1.44
CA LYS A 118 -10.69 6.01 2.58
C LYS A 118 -10.13 5.26 3.80
N PRO A 119 -9.04 4.48 3.65
CA PRO A 119 -8.44 3.75 4.78
C PRO A 119 -8.02 4.71 5.89
N THR A 120 -7.93 4.22 7.12
CA THR A 120 -7.49 5.07 8.25
C THR A 120 -6.02 5.50 8.08
N ALA A 121 -5.18 4.60 7.57
CA ALA A 121 -3.76 4.86 7.35
C ALA A 121 -3.23 4.12 6.12
N PHE A 122 -2.07 4.55 5.63
CA PHE A 122 -1.34 3.84 4.59
C PHE A 122 0.18 3.89 4.83
N ILE A 123 0.90 2.92 4.28
CA ILE A 123 2.35 2.92 4.15
C ILE A 123 2.70 2.70 2.69
N LEU A 124 3.44 3.64 2.12
CA LEU A 124 3.92 3.58 0.74
C LEU A 124 5.44 3.49 0.76
N GLU A 125 6.00 2.43 0.19
CA GLU A 125 7.44 2.22 0.07
C GLU A 125 7.90 2.50 -1.36
N ASN A 126 9.11 3.08 -1.47
CA ASN A 126 9.79 3.25 -2.74
C ASN A 126 11.29 3.46 -2.51
N VAL A 127 12.08 3.37 -3.59
CA VAL A 127 13.52 3.57 -3.55
C VAL A 127 13.91 5.00 -3.14
N LYS A 128 15.07 5.13 -2.49
CA LYS A 128 15.66 6.42 -2.07
C LYS A 128 15.71 7.47 -3.19
N LEU A 129 15.92 7.04 -4.44
CA LEU A 129 16.02 7.94 -5.60
C LEU A 129 14.74 8.73 -5.87
N LEU A 130 13.58 8.27 -5.41
CA LEU A 130 12.31 8.99 -5.53
C LEU A 130 12.39 10.40 -4.92
N ALA A 131 13.11 10.55 -3.81
CA ALA A 131 13.26 11.82 -3.11
C ALA A 131 14.02 12.87 -3.95
N GLY A 132 14.97 12.44 -4.79
CA GLY A 132 15.73 13.31 -5.69
C GLY A 132 15.17 13.41 -7.11
N HIS A 133 14.24 12.53 -7.48
CA HIS A 133 13.75 12.41 -8.86
C HIS A 133 13.10 13.70 -9.36
N ASN A 134 13.45 14.10 -10.59
CA ASN A 134 13.00 15.36 -11.22
C ASN A 134 13.22 16.57 -10.29
N SER A 135 14.39 16.66 -9.67
CA SER A 135 14.74 17.69 -8.68
C SER A 135 13.73 17.76 -7.52
N GLY A 136 13.27 16.60 -7.04
CA GLY A 136 12.29 16.46 -5.96
C GLY A 136 10.83 16.77 -6.34
N LYS A 137 10.55 17.16 -7.59
CA LYS A 137 9.19 17.50 -8.04
C LYS A 137 8.24 16.30 -7.98
N THR A 138 8.75 15.09 -8.22
CA THR A 138 7.93 13.87 -8.19
C THR A 138 7.41 13.58 -6.79
N LEU A 139 8.29 13.51 -5.79
CA LEU A 139 7.88 13.32 -4.40
C LEU A 139 6.93 14.45 -3.96
N LYS A 140 7.23 15.71 -4.30
CA LYS A 140 6.34 16.84 -3.99
C LYS A 140 4.93 16.64 -4.56
N ARG A 141 4.80 16.13 -5.79
CA ARG A 141 3.48 15.84 -6.39
C ARG A 141 2.75 14.71 -5.67
N ILE A 142 3.45 13.63 -5.30
CA ILE A 142 2.89 12.54 -4.49
C ILE A 142 2.35 13.08 -3.16
N MET A 143 3.16 13.87 -2.45
CA MET A 143 2.76 14.45 -1.15
C MET A 143 1.57 15.39 -1.27
N VAL A 144 1.48 16.19 -2.34
CA VAL A 144 0.32 17.05 -2.61
C VAL A 144 -0.91 16.19 -2.90
N ALA A 145 -0.81 15.19 -3.77
CA ALA A 145 -1.93 14.31 -4.09
C ALA A 145 -2.49 13.60 -2.84
N LEU A 146 -1.63 13.09 -1.96
CA LEU A 146 -2.05 12.47 -0.69
C LEU A 146 -2.75 13.47 0.24
N ARG A 147 -2.30 14.73 0.27
CA ARG A 147 -2.95 15.79 1.06
C ARG A 147 -4.28 16.22 0.48
N ASP A 148 -4.39 16.29 -0.85
CA ASP A 148 -5.63 16.60 -1.55
C ASP A 148 -6.70 15.51 -1.32
N LEU A 149 -6.27 14.26 -1.07
CA LEU A 149 -7.14 13.16 -0.62
C LEU A 149 -7.55 13.25 0.86
N GLY A 150 -7.12 14.29 1.59
CA GLY A 150 -7.50 14.53 2.98
C GLY A 150 -6.57 13.92 4.03
N TYR A 151 -5.38 13.45 3.65
CA TYR A 151 -4.44 12.82 4.58
C TYR A 151 -3.30 13.73 5.01
N HIS A 152 -2.87 13.60 6.26
CA HIS A 152 -1.55 14.05 6.65
C HIS A 152 -0.51 13.03 6.15
N ALA A 153 0.42 13.49 5.32
CA ALA A 153 1.47 12.65 4.75
C ALA A 153 2.86 13.22 5.08
N ASP A 154 3.75 12.35 5.54
CA ASP A 154 5.16 12.60 5.83
C ASP A 154 6.02 11.50 5.18
N PHE A 155 7.31 11.78 4.96
CA PHE A 155 8.24 10.78 4.43
C PHE A 155 9.56 10.78 5.19
N ARG A 156 10.19 9.61 5.27
CA ARG A 156 11.53 9.42 5.85
C ARG A 156 12.29 8.41 5.00
N ILE A 157 13.62 8.51 5.01
CA ILE A 157 14.52 7.59 4.33
C ILE A 157 15.18 6.73 5.39
N PHE A 158 14.99 5.42 5.31
CA PHE A 158 15.60 4.45 6.21
C PHE A 158 16.69 3.67 5.49
N ASN A 159 17.70 3.21 6.24
CA ASN A 159 18.71 2.28 5.76
C ASN A 159 18.59 1.00 6.61
N VAL A 160 18.63 -0.16 5.95
CA VAL A 160 18.44 -1.47 6.59
C VAL A 160 19.67 -1.88 7.42
N ALA A 161 20.86 -1.42 7.04
CA ALA A 161 22.06 -1.62 7.85
C ALA A 161 22.04 -0.69 9.07
N ALA A 162 21.55 -1.22 10.19
CA ALA A 162 21.72 -0.67 11.53
C ALA A 162 22.55 -1.64 12.36
#